data_AF-A0A645CI89-F1
#
_entry.id   AF-A0A645CI89-F1
#
_cell.length_a   1.000
_cell.length_b   1.000
_cell.length_c   1.000
_cell.angle_alpha   90.00
_cell.angle_beta   90.00
_cell.angle_gamma   90.00
#
_symmetry.space_group_name_H-M   'P 1'
#
loop_
_entity.id
_entity.type
_entity.pdbx_description
1 polymer ?
#
loop_
_entity_poly.entity_id
_entity_poly.type
_entity_poly.pdbx_seq_one_letter_code
_entity_poly.pdbx_strand_id
1 'polypeptide(L)' 'MGELAKLANIAAKLEQQLMEVGITTEAELRNIGSREAWLRIRAKDPSA' A
#
# COMPACT_ATOMS: atom_id res chain seq x y z
N MET A 1 -0.35 -3.56 11.60
CA MET A 1 -1.63 -4.30 11.71
C MET A 1 -1.80 -5.00 10.39
N GLY A 2 -1.73 -6.34 10.37
CA GLY A 2 -1.77 -7.18 9.17
C GLY A 2 -3.11 -7.22 8.44
N GLU A 3 -3.85 -6.11 8.41
CA GLU A 3 -5.19 -6.01 7.86
C GLU A 3 -5.16 -5.95 6.33
N LEU A 4 -4.17 -5.25 5.76
CA LEU A 4 -4.00 -5.16 4.31
C LEU A 4 -3.43 -6.46 3.76
N ALA A 5 -2.55 -7.13 4.51
CA ALA A 5 -1.99 -8.44 4.15
C ALA A 5 -3.04 -9.58 4.10
N LYS A 6 -4.27 -9.36 4.58
CA LYS A 6 -5.40 -10.28 4.40
C LYS A 6 -6.02 -10.17 3.00
N LEU A 7 -5.76 -9.09 2.27
CA LEU A 7 -6.28 -8.89 0.92
C LEU A 7 -5.49 -9.71 -0.10
N ALA A 8 -6.20 -10.18 -1.13
CA ALA A 8 -5.57 -10.88 -2.23
C ALA A 8 -4.50 -9.99 -2.88
N ASN A 9 -3.32 -10.57 -3.13
CA ASN A 9 -2.16 -9.91 -3.75
C ASN A 9 -1.47 -8.82 -2.90
N ILE A 10 -1.72 -8.78 -1.58
CA ILE A 10 -0.97 -7.90 -0.67
C ILE A 10 -0.12 -8.75 0.27
N ALA A 11 1.19 -8.82 -0.02
CA ALA A 11 2.16 -9.44 0.87
C ALA A 11 2.61 -8.47 1.98
N ALA A 12 3.25 -8.99 3.03
CA ALA A 12 3.74 -8.18 4.15
C ALA A 12 4.67 -7.03 3.71
N LYS A 13 5.50 -7.24 2.67
CA LYS A 13 6.35 -6.18 2.10
C LYS A 13 5.52 -5.05 1.48
N LEU A 14 4.47 -5.38 0.73
CA LEU A 14 3.59 -4.38 0.13
C LEU A 14 2.78 -3.64 1.20
N GLU A 15 2.32 -4.33 2.24
CA GLU A 15 1.69 -3.69 3.39
C GLU A 15 2.63 -2.69 4.07
N GLN A 16 3.91 -3.03 4.26
CA GLN A 16 4.90 -2.10 4.79
C GLN A 16 5.06 -0.87 3.90
N GLN A 17 5.23 -1.06 2.59
CA GLN A 17 5.35 0.05 1.63
C GLN A 17 4.11 0.95 1.63
N LEU A 18 2.91 0.37 1.74
CA LEU A 18 1.65 1.11 1.88
C LEU A 18 1.61 1.93 3.17
N MET A 19 1.97 1.33 4.31
CA MET A 19 2.04 2.02 5.59
C MET A 19 3.07 3.17 5.55
N GLU A 20 4.20 2.97 4.89
CA GLU A 20 5.24 3.99 4.73
C GLU A 20 4.80 5.22 3.94
N VAL A 21 3.83 5.06 3.04
CA VAL A 21 3.24 6.18 2.28
C VAL A 21 1.91 6.67 2.88
N GLY A 22 1.61 6.23 4.11
CA GLY A 22 0.45 6.68 4.89
C GLY A 22 -0.86 5.98 4.55
N ILE A 23 -0.83 4.81 3.91
CA ILE A 23 -2.01 4.00 3.62
C ILE A 23 -2.03 2.82 4.59
N THR A 24 -2.95 2.86 5.56
CA THR A 24 -2.97 1.86 6.65
C THR A 24 -4.24 1.02 6.66
N THR A 25 -5.27 1.42 5.91
CA THR A 25 -6.57 0.74 5.87
C THR A 25 -7.00 0.39 4.44
N GLU A 26 -7.84 -0.64 4.33
CA GLU A 26 -8.45 -1.01 3.04
C GLU A 26 -9.28 0.15 2.46
N ALA A 27 -10.02 0.87 3.31
CA ALA A 27 -10.86 1.98 2.89
C ALA A 27 -10.03 3.10 2.24
N GLU A 28 -8.88 3.44 2.82
CA GLU A 28 -7.94 4.42 2.23
C GLU A 28 -7.42 3.93 0.87
N LEU A 29 -6.96 2.67 0.81
CA LEU A 29 -6.44 2.08 -0.43
C LEU A 29 -7.50 2.08 -1.55
N ARG A 30 -8.75 1.76 -1.21
CA ARG A 30 -9.88 1.81 -2.16
C ARG A 30 -10.22 3.24 -2.59
N ASN A 31 -10.13 4.20 -1.68
CA ASN A 31 -10.45 5.60 -1.96
C ASN A 31 -9.42 6.26 -2.89
N ILE A 32 -8.12 6.01 -2.68
CA ILE A 32 -7.06 6.57 -3.54
C ILE A 32 -6.88 5.77 -4.84
N GLY A 33 -7.19 4.47 -4.81
CA GLY A 33 -6.96 3.53 -5.91
C GLY A 33 -5.52 3.03 -6.04
N SER A 34 -5.38 1.87 -6.68
CA SER A 34 -4.10 1.14 -6.81
C SER A 34 -3.03 1.92 -7.55
N ARG A 35 -3.40 2.69 -8.58
CA ARG A 35 -2.45 3.50 -9.36
C ARG A 35 -1.82 4.60 -8.51
N GLU A 36 -2.62 5.31 -7.73
CA GLU A 36 -2.10 6.39 -6.90
C GLU A 36 -1.29 5.84 -5.73
N ALA A 37 -1.74 4.74 -5.10
CA ALA A 37 -0.97 4.01 -4.10
C ALA A 37 0.42 3.64 -4.64
N TRP A 38 0.47 3.07 -5.84
CA TRP A 38 1.72 2.69 -6.50
C TRP A 38 2.63 3.89 -6.80
N LEU A 39 2.08 5.00 -7.28
CA LEU A 39 2.88 6.22 -7.53
C LEU A 39 3.48 6.77 -6.24
N ARG A 40 2.75 6.75 -5.12
CA ARG A 40 3.28 7.16 -3.82
C ARG A 40 4.39 6.23 -3.35
N ILE A 41 4.20 4.91 -3.47
CA ILE A 41 5.22 3.91 -3.14
C ILE A 41 6.47 4.17 -3.97
N ARG A 42 6.34 4.26 -5.30
CA ARG A 42 7.48 4.50 -6.21
C ARG A 42 8.19 5.82 -5.98
N ALA A 43 7.47 6.87 -5.56
CA ALA A 43 8.07 8.15 -5.22
C ALA A 43 8.94 8.08 -3.95
N LYS A 44 8.60 7.18 -3.02
CA LYS A 44 9.35 6.96 -1.78
C LYS A 44 10.46 5.91 -1.94
N ASP A 45 10.18 4.82 -2.64
CA ASP A 45 11.08 3.73 -2.95
C ASP A 45 11.05 3.43 -4.46
N PRO A 46 11.97 4.03 -5.25
CA PRO A 46 12.00 3.84 -6.71
C PRO A 46 12.27 2.39 -7.16
N SER A 47 12.77 1.55 -6.25
CA SER A 47 13.06 0.12 -6.48
C SER A 47 11.93 -0.82 -6.04
N ALA A 48 10.79 -0.27 -5.60
CA ALA A 48 9.65 -1.02 -5.07
C ALA A 48 9.14 -2.12 -6.00
#